data_AF-A0A8T5PZC0-F1
#
_entry.id   AF-A0A8T5PZC0-F1
#
_cell.length_a   1.000
_cell.length_b   1.000
_cell.length_c   1.000
_cell.angle_alpha   90.00
_cell.angle_beta   90.00
_cell.angle_gamma   90.00
#
_symmetry.space_group_name_H-M   'P 1'
#
loop_
_entity.id
_entity.type
_entity.pdbx_description
1 polymer ?
#
loop_
_entity_poly.entity_id
_entity_poly.type
_entity_poly.pdbx_seq_one_letter_code
_entity_poly.pdbx_strand_id
1 'polypeptide(L)'
;MNIFDKNKVCMDDAAQGCTDHSKFFILCDGKPLRSLLELADSFEDMSDDVFNHHVNPGKNDFEVWVRDVFGERELAEKLARTSSKNRHQVFILRHLVRMMG
;
A
#
# COMPACT_ATOMS: atom_id res chain seq x y z
N MET A 1 3.60 18.46 -20.58
CA MET A 1 2.46 18.89 -19.73
C MET A 1 1.24 18.09 -20.16
N ASN A 2 0.96 17.01 -19.44
CA ASN A 2 -0.39 16.44 -19.30
C ASN A 2 -0.35 15.61 -18.01
N ILE A 3 -1.06 16.05 -16.97
CA ILE A 3 -0.89 15.60 -15.58
C ILE A 3 -1.77 14.36 -15.28
N PHE A 4 -2.47 13.83 -16.29
CA PHE A 4 -3.48 12.77 -16.10
C PHE A 4 -3.06 11.36 -16.55
N ASP A 5 -1.81 11.14 -16.99
CA ASP A 5 -1.38 9.80 -17.46
C ASP A 5 -0.90 8.83 -16.37
N LYS A 6 -1.00 9.19 -15.08
CA LYS A 6 -0.61 8.28 -13.97
C LYS A 6 -1.76 7.45 -13.39
N ASN A 7 -3.00 7.65 -13.84
CA ASN A 7 -4.16 6.85 -13.45
C ASN A 7 -4.66 5.97 -14.61
N LYS A 8 -3.77 5.17 -15.19
CA LYS A 8 -4.18 4.08 -16.09
C LYS A 8 -4.75 2.93 -15.26
N VAL A 9 -6.01 3.07 -14.85
CA VAL A 9 -6.82 1.91 -14.46
C VAL A 9 -7.10 1.14 -15.74
N CYS A 10 -6.42 0.00 -15.91
CA CYS A 10 -6.73 -0.93 -16.98
C CYS A 10 -7.99 -1.71 -16.58
N MET A 11 -9.15 -1.19 -16.96
CA MET A 11 -10.20 -2.05 -17.49
C MET A 11 -9.97 -2.06 -18.99
N ASP A 12 -9.68 -3.24 -19.53
CA ASP A 12 -10.17 -3.77 -20.81
C ASP A 12 -9.25 -4.88 -21.33
N ASP A 13 -9.92 -5.91 -21.83
CA ASP A 13 -9.48 -6.93 -22.76
C ASP A 13 -8.76 -8.20 -22.26
N ALA A 14 -9.48 -9.29 -22.53
CA ALA A 14 -9.05 -10.66 -22.47
C ALA A 14 -7.79 -10.92 -23.32
N ALA A 15 -7.06 -11.95 -22.87
CA ALA A 15 -5.96 -12.63 -23.54
C ALA A 15 -4.51 -12.20 -23.19
N GLN A 16 -3.82 -13.17 -22.61
CA GLN A 16 -2.39 -13.48 -22.78
C GLN A 16 -1.34 -12.70 -21.96
N GLY A 17 -0.78 -13.41 -20.97
CA GLY A 17 0.68 -13.47 -20.78
C GLY A 17 1.30 -12.46 -19.80
N CYS A 18 2.06 -12.99 -18.84
CA CYS A 18 2.80 -12.33 -17.77
C CYS A 18 1.93 -11.91 -16.58
N THR A 19 1.89 -12.78 -15.58
CA THR A 19 1.30 -12.51 -14.27
C THR A 19 2.07 -11.39 -13.55
N ASP A 20 1.65 -10.14 -13.79
CA ASP A 20 2.03 -8.95 -13.03
C ASP A 20 1.42 -9.06 -11.61
N HIS A 21 2.01 -9.91 -10.78
CA HIS A 21 1.46 -10.26 -9.47
C HIS A 21 1.48 -9.11 -8.44
N SER A 22 1.87 -7.89 -8.79
CA SER A 22 2.31 -6.93 -7.76
C SER A 22 1.88 -5.48 -7.97
N LYS A 23 0.71 -5.21 -8.56
CA LYS A 23 0.13 -3.85 -8.53
C LYS A 23 -0.85 -3.61 -7.38
N PHE A 24 -1.42 -4.67 -6.83
CA PHE A 24 -2.49 -4.58 -5.85
C PHE A 24 -2.11 -5.27 -4.55
N PHE A 25 -2.50 -4.67 -3.43
CA PHE A 25 -2.55 -5.34 -2.14
C PHE A 25 -3.99 -5.69 -1.82
N ILE A 26 -4.29 -6.97 -1.62
CA ILE A 26 -5.64 -7.43 -1.27
C ILE A 26 -5.72 -7.58 0.23
N LEU A 27 -6.54 -6.76 0.88
CA LEU A 27 -6.86 -6.91 2.29
C LEU A 27 -7.63 -8.22 2.52
N CYS A 28 -7.54 -8.81 3.71
CA CYS A 28 -8.26 -10.05 4.01
C CYS A 28 -9.79 -9.90 4.01
N ASP A 29 -10.32 -8.67 3.99
CA ASP A 29 -11.75 -8.36 3.76
C ASP A 29 -12.12 -8.22 2.27
N GLY A 30 -11.17 -8.47 1.37
CA GLY A 30 -11.34 -8.45 -0.09
C GLY A 30 -11.14 -7.08 -0.74
N LYS A 31 -10.90 -6.01 0.03
CA LYS A 31 -10.68 -4.68 -0.54
C LYS A 31 -9.30 -4.59 -1.22
N PRO A 32 -9.21 -4.18 -2.49
CA PRO A 32 -7.94 -3.95 -3.16
C PRO A 32 -7.39 -2.55 -2.86
N LEU A 33 -6.09 -2.46 -2.63
CA LEU A 33 -5.32 -1.21 -2.54
C LEU A 33 -4.35 -1.13 -3.71
N ARG A 34 -4.24 0.03 -4.34
CA ARG A 34 -3.46 0.26 -5.58
C ARG A 34 -2.31 1.24 -5.38
N SER A 35 -2.29 1.96 -4.27
CA SER A 35 -1.29 3.01 -4.01
C SER A 35 -1.02 3.19 -2.51
N LEU A 36 0.07 3.90 -2.21
CA LEU A 36 0.38 4.33 -0.84
C LEU A 36 -0.69 5.26 -0.26
N LEU A 37 -1.31 6.11 -1.09
CA LEU A 37 -2.40 6.99 -0.64
C LEU A 37 -3.63 6.16 -0.22
N GLU A 38 -4.05 5.22 -1.06
CA GLU A 38 -5.16 4.31 -0.72
C GLU A 38 -4.88 3.49 0.54
N LEU A 39 -3.63 3.02 0.73
CA LEU A 39 -3.23 2.37 1.97
C LEU A 39 -3.36 3.31 3.17
N ALA A 40 -2.90 4.55 3.07
CA ALA A 40 -3.01 5.54 4.15
C ALA A 40 -4.47 5.84 4.50
N ASP A 41 -5.31 6.07 3.49
CA ASP A 41 -6.74 6.36 3.66
C ASP A 41 -7.48 5.15 4.26
N SER A 42 -7.10 3.93 3.86
CA SER A 42 -7.75 2.72 4.36
C SER A 42 -7.63 2.56 5.88
N PHE A 43 -6.59 3.10 6.52
CA PHE A 43 -6.39 2.94 7.97
C PHE A 43 -7.44 3.65 8.83
N GLU A 44 -8.18 4.62 8.29
CA GLU A 44 -9.21 5.36 9.05
C GLU A 44 -10.39 4.46 9.42
N ASP A 45 -10.82 3.62 8.47
CA ASP A 45 -11.98 2.73 8.62
C ASP A 45 -11.62 1.23 8.67
N MET A 46 -10.32 0.89 8.60
CA MET A 46 -9.86 -0.50 8.71
C MET A 46 -10.09 -1.04 10.11
N SER A 47 -10.80 -2.16 10.22
CA SER A 47 -11.01 -2.84 11.50
C SER A 47 -9.70 -3.39 12.07
N ASP A 48 -9.65 -3.55 13.39
CA ASP A 48 -8.47 -4.11 14.05
C ASP A 48 -8.19 -5.55 13.60
N ASP A 49 -9.22 -6.35 13.32
CA ASP A 49 -9.06 -7.72 12.84
C ASP A 49 -8.37 -7.77 11.47
N VAL A 50 -8.77 -6.89 10.54
CA VAL A 50 -8.15 -6.78 9.21
C VAL A 50 -6.71 -6.31 9.34
N PHE A 51 -6.47 -5.30 10.18
CA PHE A 51 -5.12 -4.81 10.41
C PHE A 51 -4.21 -5.89 11.04
N ASN A 52 -4.67 -6.57 12.08
CA ASN A 52 -3.92 -7.59 12.81
C ASN A 52 -3.65 -8.85 11.97
N HIS A 53 -4.46 -9.12 10.95
CA HIS A 53 -4.19 -10.17 9.98
C HIS A 53 -2.90 -9.91 9.19
N HIS A 54 -2.66 -8.64 8.84
CA HIS A 54 -1.51 -8.21 8.05
C HIS A 54 -0.32 -7.76 8.90
N VAL A 55 -0.56 -7.26 10.12
CA VAL A 55 0.44 -6.74 11.03
C VAL A 55 0.36 -7.45 12.37
N ASN A 56 1.37 -8.26 12.69
CA ASN A 56 1.46 -9.01 13.93
C ASN A 56 2.94 -9.17 14.36
N PRO A 57 3.25 -9.80 15.51
CA PRO A 57 4.63 -9.89 15.98
C PRO A 57 5.61 -10.58 15.02
N GLY A 58 5.12 -11.42 14.09
CA GLY A 58 5.95 -12.14 13.13
C GLY A 58 6.03 -11.52 11.74
N LYS A 59 5.14 -10.58 11.39
CA LYS A 59 5.08 -10.02 10.03
C LYS A 59 4.41 -8.64 9.97
N ASN A 60 4.73 -7.92 8.91
CA ASN A 60 3.99 -6.75 8.47
C ASN A 60 3.85 -6.82 6.94
N ASP A 61 2.71 -7.28 6.44
CA ASP A 61 2.55 -7.47 4.99
C ASP A 61 2.62 -6.12 4.23
N PHE A 62 2.27 -5.01 4.88
CA PHE A 62 2.39 -3.68 4.29
C PHE A 62 3.84 -3.26 4.06
N GLU A 63 4.77 -3.61 4.96
CA GLU A 63 6.20 -3.25 4.76
C GLU A 63 6.76 -3.96 3.52
N VAL A 64 6.45 -5.25 3.38
CA VAL A 64 6.87 -6.07 2.23
C VAL A 64 6.33 -5.46 0.94
N TRP A 65 5.04 -5.13 0.91
CA TRP A 65 4.41 -4.53 -0.26
C TRP A 65 5.01 -3.16 -0.61
N VAL A 66 5.20 -2.29 0.38
CA VAL A 66 5.81 -0.97 0.18
C VAL A 66 7.24 -1.10 -0.38
N ARG A 67 8.04 -2.01 0.16
CA ARG A 67 9.42 -2.25 -0.27
C ARG A 67 9.47 -2.84 -1.68
N ASP A 68 8.70 -3.88 -1.95
CA ASP A 68 8.86 -4.71 -3.14
C ASP A 68 8.12 -4.15 -4.36
N VAL A 69 7.03 -3.38 -4.15
CA VAL A 69 6.24 -2.78 -5.23
C VAL A 69 6.65 -1.34 -5.54
N PHE A 70 6.91 -0.53 -4.51
CA PHE A 70 7.21 0.89 -4.68
C PHE A 70 8.71 1.19 -4.57
N GLY A 71 9.52 0.25 -4.06
CA GLY A 71 10.95 0.47 -3.84
C GLY A 71 11.26 1.38 -2.64
N GLU A 72 10.26 1.74 -1.82
CA GLU A 72 10.38 2.74 -0.75
C GLU A 72 10.96 2.15 0.54
N ARG A 73 12.25 1.79 0.49
CA ARG A 73 12.95 1.07 1.56
C ARG A 73 12.89 1.76 2.93
N GLU A 74 13.13 3.07 2.98
CA GLU A 74 13.09 3.82 4.24
C GLU A 74 11.69 3.92 4.84
N LEU A 75 10.65 3.93 4.01
CA LEU A 75 9.27 3.90 4.48
C LEU A 75 8.94 2.52 5.01
N ALA A 76 9.27 1.47 4.25
CA ALA A 76 9.07 0.08 4.66
C ALA A 76 9.72 -0.23 6.02
N GLU A 77 10.97 0.20 6.24
CA GLU A 77 11.66 0.03 7.52
C GLU A 77 10.94 0.73 8.70
N LYS A 78 10.30 1.88 8.45
CA LYS A 78 9.49 2.57 9.48
C LYS A 78 8.22 1.80 9.77
N LEU A 79 7.55 1.26 8.75
CA LEU A 79 6.34 0.43 8.91
C LEU A 79 6.66 -0.86 9.68
N ALA A 80 7.77 -1.53 9.34
CA ALA A 80 8.21 -2.76 10.01
C ALA A 80 8.41 -2.61 11.52
N ARG A 81 8.76 -1.39 11.98
CA ARG A 81 9.02 -1.08 13.40
C ARG A 81 7.80 -0.58 14.16
N THR A 82 6.61 -0.60 13.55
CA THR A 82 5.38 -0.14 14.19
C THR A 82 4.25 -1.16 14.03
N SER A 83 3.36 -1.18 15.02
CA SER A 83 2.15 -2.01 15.06
C SER A 83 0.88 -1.17 15.25
N SER A 84 0.95 0.14 14.96
CA SER A 84 -0.16 1.07 15.16
C SER A 84 -0.66 1.60 13.81
N LYS A 85 -1.95 1.42 13.51
CA LYS A 85 -2.62 1.99 12.31
C LYS A 85 -2.28 3.47 12.11
N ASN A 86 -2.50 4.29 13.14
CA ASN A 86 -2.24 5.73 13.09
C ASN A 86 -0.77 6.06 12.78
N ARG A 87 0.18 5.29 13.32
CA ARG A 87 1.61 5.52 13.00
C ARG A 87 1.96 5.11 11.57
N HIS A 88 1.39 4.02 11.05
CA HIS A 88 1.55 3.65 9.65
C HIS A 88 1.05 4.77 8.74
N GLN A 89 -0.18 5.25 8.97
CA GLN A 89 -0.79 6.34 8.21
C GLN A 89 0.11 7.60 8.22
N VAL A 90 0.56 8.04 9.40
CA VAL A 90 1.45 9.21 9.52
C VAL A 90 2.76 9.03 8.76
N PHE A 91 3.39 7.85 8.80
CA PHE A 91 4.63 7.62 8.06
C PHE A 91 4.42 7.70 6.56
N ILE A 92 3.33 7.12 6.06
CA ILE A 92 3.00 7.16 4.63
C ILE A 92 2.69 8.58 4.19
N LEU A 93 1.79 9.30 4.88
CA LEU A 93 1.42 10.67 4.52
C LEU A 93 2.63 11.61 4.55
N ARG A 94 3.48 11.51 5.58
CA ARG A 94 4.72 12.32 5.64
C ARG A 94 5.68 12.00 4.50
N HIS A 95 5.76 10.74 4.08
CA HIS A 95 6.58 10.33 2.96
C HIS A 95 6.03 10.89 1.64
N LEU A 96 4.73 10.79 1.40
CA LEU A 96 4.08 11.36 0.22
C LEU A 96 4.28 12.88 0.12
N VAL A 97 4.11 13.61 1.22
CA VAL A 97 4.37 15.07 1.27
C VAL A 97 5.83 15.39 0.92
N ARG A 98 6.79 14.59 1.37
CA ARG A 98 8.22 14.78 1.02
C ARG A 98 8.53 14.52 -0.44
N MET A 99 7.79 13.61 -1.09
CA MET A 99 7.99 13.30 -2.51
C MET A 99 7.33 14.30 -3.46
N MET A 100 6.38 15.09 -2.97
CA MET A 100 5.67 16.11 -3.76
C MET A 100 6.34 17.49 -3.74
N GLY A 101 7.34 17.70 -2.88
CA GLY A 101 8.14 18.93 -2.79
C GLY A 101 9.52 18.75 -3.39
#